data_AF-A0A0X3PJ91-F1
#
_entry.id   AF-A0A0X3PJ91-F1
#
_cell.length_a   1.000
_cell.length_b   1.000
_cell.length_c   1.000
_cell.angle_alpha   90.00
_cell.angle_beta   90.00
_cell.angle_gamma   90.00
#
_symmetry.space_group_name_H-M   'P 1'
#
loop_
_entity.id
_entity.type
_entity.pdbx_description
1 polymer ?
#
loop_
_entity_poly.entity_id
_entity_poly.type
_entity_poly.pdbx_seq_one_letter_code
_entity_poly.pdbx_strand_id
1 'polypeptide(L)'
;MAEHDFPLGRVALCLLSTLSLPVSGLIYQESYLDANYDPNNAVTITIPRTLLPDVPNRLQLRSAHPLSTLRIDSYVYGPNFSPMNQSYRLTSKRSADGLYTAEVDFHPPFVTEEGGAINLNITYEYCRQNEGGRRYRQHRDKYDANDREEEKEGITRSARDHPDDDHDSRATERKDRRRHHSSTCGEPKRKSQVIYASFVWKFIVILGESDKPIYRPGETIRFRFIALNSRQLQPTTEKLRWPKFLVDRRDYMNPKLVEISEEERRRHEMPPEFDVIYIEDPSGNRVKEWKNVPQMTAFNLSFPLLPDASEGVWRLVANV
;
A
#
# COMPACT_ATOMS: atom_id res chain seq x y z
N MET A 1 -20.30 49.23 43.94
CA MET A 1 -18.98 49.36 44.56
C MET A 1 -18.47 47.96 44.80
N ALA A 2 -17.31 47.65 44.18
CA ALA A 2 -16.35 46.59 44.50
C ALA A 2 -16.87 45.13 44.53
N GLU A 3 -16.17 44.13 44.01
CA GLU A 3 -14.96 44.03 43.18
C GLU A 3 -14.93 42.59 42.64
N HIS A 4 -14.05 42.39 41.67
CA HIS A 4 -13.82 41.15 40.94
C HIS A 4 -13.52 39.94 41.84
N ASP A 5 -13.86 38.75 41.35
CA ASP A 5 -12.88 37.68 41.21
C ASP A 5 -13.37 36.59 40.24
N PHE A 6 -12.66 36.49 39.11
CA PHE A 6 -12.70 35.37 38.18
C PHE A 6 -11.72 34.30 38.67
N PRO A 7 -12.09 33.02 38.75
CA PRO A 7 -11.09 31.97 38.69
C PRO A 7 -10.76 31.69 37.22
N LEU A 8 -9.58 32.17 36.83
CA LEU A 8 -8.79 31.65 35.73
C LEU A 8 -8.68 30.12 35.76
N GLY A 9 -8.54 29.53 34.58
CA GLY A 9 -7.61 28.41 34.42
C GLY A 9 -8.22 27.03 34.25
N ARG A 10 -9.04 26.84 33.22
CA ARG A 10 -8.96 25.58 32.45
C ARG A 10 -8.30 25.91 31.11
N VAL A 11 -6.98 25.84 31.13
CA VAL A 11 -6.18 25.63 29.93
C VAL A 11 -6.68 24.31 29.36
N ALA A 12 -7.56 24.38 28.35
CA ALA A 12 -7.73 23.27 27.44
C ALA A 12 -6.37 23.15 26.75
N LEU A 13 -5.57 22.21 27.24
CA LEU A 13 -4.39 21.74 26.56
C LEU A 13 -4.92 21.21 25.23
N CYS A 14 -4.86 22.04 24.18
CA CYS A 14 -4.85 21.54 22.82
C CYS A 14 -3.60 20.67 22.76
N LEU A 15 -3.76 19.39 23.08
CA LEU A 15 -2.93 18.36 22.51
C LEU A 15 -3.10 18.55 21.01
N LEU A 16 -2.21 19.34 20.41
CA LEU A 16 -1.69 19.06 19.10
C LEU A 16 -1.08 17.67 19.22
N SER A 17 -1.95 16.65 19.23
CA SER A 17 -1.58 15.33 18.84
C SER A 17 -1.01 15.55 17.47
N THR A 18 0.32 15.52 17.37
CA THR A 18 1.01 15.20 16.15
C THR A 18 0.38 13.90 15.69
N LEU A 19 -0.66 14.02 14.88
CA LEU A 19 -1.13 13.00 13.98
C LEU A 19 0.03 12.79 13.02
N SER A 20 1.06 12.10 13.51
CA SER A 20 1.90 11.24 12.69
C SER A 20 0.97 10.13 12.23
N LEU A 21 0.05 10.48 11.34
CA LEU A 21 -0.64 9.51 10.53
C LEU A 21 0.50 8.84 9.77
N PRO A 22 0.74 7.52 9.95
CA PRO A 22 1.56 6.82 8.99
C PRO A 22 0.98 7.14 7.62
N VAL A 23 1.84 7.53 6.68
CA VAL A 23 1.54 8.03 5.33
C VAL A 23 0.87 6.95 4.44
N SER A 24 0.18 5.98 5.04
CA SER A 24 -0.48 4.85 4.40
C SER A 24 -1.76 4.40 5.12
N GLY A 25 -2.31 5.20 6.05
CA GLY A 25 -3.28 4.71 7.05
C GLY A 25 -4.71 5.27 7.02
N LEU A 26 -5.17 5.98 5.99
CA LEU A 26 -6.53 6.57 5.98
C LEU A 26 -7.62 5.66 5.38
N ILE A 27 -7.26 4.48 4.87
CA ILE A 27 -8.23 3.51 4.37
C ILE A 27 -7.96 2.19 5.08
N TYR A 28 -8.75 1.89 6.11
CA TYR A 28 -8.71 0.59 6.77
C TYR A 28 -9.37 -0.44 5.84
N GLN A 29 -8.59 -0.99 4.91
CA GLN A 29 -9.01 -2.10 4.10
C GLN A 29 -8.80 -3.38 4.91
N GLU A 30 -9.88 -4.07 5.26
CA GLU A 30 -9.78 -5.44 5.78
C GLU A 30 -8.95 -6.27 4.81
N SER A 31 -7.86 -6.86 5.31
CA SER A 31 -7.00 -7.74 4.54
C SER A 31 -7.42 -9.19 4.74
N TYR A 32 -7.38 -9.96 3.65
CA TYR A 32 -7.62 -11.40 3.70
C TYR A 32 -6.31 -12.11 4.10
N LEU A 33 -6.35 -12.92 5.15
CA LEU A 33 -5.27 -13.84 5.54
C LEU A 33 -5.79 -15.27 5.39
N ASP A 34 -5.36 -15.99 4.37
CA ASP A 34 -5.63 -17.42 4.27
C ASP A 34 -4.54 -18.21 5.02
N ALA A 35 -4.84 -18.58 6.25
CA ALA A 35 -3.91 -19.32 7.11
C ALA A 35 -3.72 -20.79 6.71
N ASN A 36 -4.53 -21.34 5.79
CA ASN A 36 -4.59 -22.78 5.53
C ASN A 36 -3.99 -23.22 4.19
N TYR A 37 -3.46 -22.30 3.38
CA TYR A 37 -3.22 -22.60 1.96
C TYR A 37 -1.78 -22.95 1.59
N ASP A 38 -0.79 -22.60 2.42
CA ASP A 38 0.54 -23.18 2.31
C ASP A 38 0.79 -24.10 3.51
N PRO A 39 0.78 -25.44 3.35
CA PRO A 39 1.10 -26.34 4.46
C PRO A 39 2.51 -26.12 5.02
N ASN A 40 3.37 -25.38 4.30
CA ASN A 40 4.69 -24.96 4.77
C ASN A 40 4.77 -23.47 5.19
N ASN A 41 3.66 -22.71 5.14
CA ASN A 41 3.61 -21.26 5.40
C ASN A 41 4.68 -20.45 4.68
N ALA A 42 5.03 -20.84 3.44
CA ALA A 42 6.17 -20.23 2.76
C ALA A 42 5.86 -18.85 2.20
N VAL A 43 4.59 -18.48 1.93
CA VAL A 43 4.20 -17.13 1.46
C VAL A 43 2.85 -16.70 2.04
N THR A 44 2.79 -15.48 2.57
CA THR A 44 1.58 -14.75 2.97
C THR A 44 1.37 -13.58 2.00
N ILE A 45 0.15 -13.44 1.48
CA ILE A 45 -0.25 -12.33 0.61
C ILE A 45 -1.24 -11.45 1.39
N THR A 46 -1.04 -10.15 1.32
CA THR A 46 -1.91 -9.15 1.94
C THR A 46 -2.32 -8.16 0.87
N ILE A 47 -3.62 -8.06 0.60
CA ILE A 47 -4.23 -7.10 -0.31
C ILE A 47 -5.53 -6.59 0.30
N PRO A 48 -5.91 -5.33 0.02
CA PRO A 48 -7.24 -4.82 0.32
C PRO A 48 -8.39 -5.67 -0.22
N ARG A 49 -9.40 -5.96 0.61
CA ARG A 49 -10.68 -6.51 0.14
C ARG A 49 -11.47 -5.51 -0.72
N THR A 50 -11.37 -4.23 -0.38
CA THR A 50 -12.06 -3.16 -1.10
C THR A 50 -11.06 -2.40 -1.95
N LEU A 51 -11.17 -2.48 -3.26
CA LEU A 51 -10.26 -1.83 -4.20
C LEU A 51 -10.73 -0.43 -4.55
N LEU A 52 -9.78 0.49 -4.63
CA LEU A 52 -10.00 1.80 -5.20
C LEU A 52 -9.60 1.77 -6.69
N PRO A 53 -10.49 2.16 -7.61
CA PRO A 53 -10.21 2.11 -9.05
C PRO A 53 -9.06 2.99 -9.51
N ASP A 54 -8.84 4.10 -8.82
CA ASP A 54 -8.12 5.26 -9.33
C ASP A 54 -6.82 5.55 -8.59
N VAL A 55 -6.50 4.76 -7.58
CA VAL A 55 -5.24 4.80 -6.83
C VAL A 55 -4.63 3.40 -6.76
N PRO A 56 -3.31 3.29 -6.56
CA PRO A 56 -2.66 2.00 -6.36
C PRO A 56 -3.22 1.28 -5.12
N ASN A 57 -3.57 0.01 -5.30
CA ASN A 57 -3.94 -0.90 -4.22
C ASN A 57 -2.70 -1.70 -3.86
N ARG A 58 -2.08 -1.35 -2.73
CA ARG A 58 -0.81 -1.96 -2.31
C ARG A 58 -1.01 -3.42 -1.93
N LEU A 59 -0.34 -4.30 -2.65
CA LEU A 59 -0.23 -5.71 -2.34
C LEU A 59 1.13 -5.97 -1.69
N GLN A 60 1.13 -6.67 -0.57
CA GLN A 60 2.34 -7.09 0.14
C GLN A 60 2.45 -8.62 0.11
N LEU A 61 3.63 -9.12 -0.26
CA LEU A 61 3.99 -10.53 -0.13
C LEU A 61 5.07 -10.67 0.94
N ARG A 62 4.89 -11.62 1.84
CA ARG A 62 5.89 -12.04 2.83
C ARG A 62 6.19 -13.51 2.62
N SER A 63 7.44 -13.90 2.56
CA SER A 63 7.82 -15.25 2.14
C SER A 63 9.06 -15.76 2.87
N ALA A 64 9.13 -17.06 3.15
CA ALA A 64 10.34 -17.71 3.65
C ALA A 64 11.45 -17.78 2.58
N HIS A 65 11.10 -17.59 1.32
CA HIS A 65 11.98 -17.72 0.16
C HIS A 65 12.00 -16.44 -0.70
N PRO A 66 13.11 -16.14 -1.40
CA PRO A 66 13.15 -15.04 -2.36
C PRO A 66 12.04 -15.17 -3.40
N LEU A 67 11.32 -14.08 -3.64
CA LEU A 67 10.25 -13.98 -4.63
C LEU A 67 10.79 -13.33 -5.90
N SER A 68 10.45 -13.85 -7.07
CA SER A 68 10.95 -13.38 -8.37
C SER A 68 9.88 -12.68 -9.21
N THR A 69 8.71 -13.28 -9.32
CA THR A 69 7.64 -12.79 -10.20
C THR A 69 6.28 -12.87 -9.51
N LEU A 70 5.41 -11.93 -9.89
CA LEU A 70 3.99 -11.91 -9.53
C LEU A 70 3.18 -11.68 -10.80
N ARG A 71 2.14 -12.47 -11.00
CA ARG A 71 1.12 -12.27 -12.03
C ARG A 71 -0.23 -12.20 -11.36
N ILE A 72 -1.00 -11.18 -11.69
CA ILE A 72 -2.38 -11.00 -11.20
C ILE A 72 -3.29 -11.09 -12.42
N ASP A 73 -4.12 -12.13 -12.46
CA ASP A 73 -5.17 -12.30 -13.45
C ASP A 73 -6.49 -11.81 -12.85
N SER A 74 -7.01 -10.69 -13.34
CA SER A 74 -8.23 -10.04 -12.87
C SER A 74 -9.42 -10.46 -13.73
N TYR A 75 -10.50 -10.96 -13.13
CA TYR A 75 -11.66 -11.46 -13.88
C TYR A 75 -12.97 -11.37 -13.10
N VAL A 76 -14.06 -11.50 -13.84
CA VAL A 76 -15.42 -11.62 -13.34
C VAL A 76 -15.95 -13.01 -13.66
N TYR A 77 -16.95 -13.50 -12.94
CA TYR A 77 -17.55 -14.78 -13.30
C TYR A 77 -18.32 -14.64 -14.62
N GLY A 78 -18.05 -15.53 -15.57
CA GLY A 78 -18.73 -15.57 -16.86
C GLY A 78 -17.99 -16.47 -17.86
N PRO A 79 -18.68 -17.35 -18.60
CA PRO A 79 -18.08 -18.30 -19.55
C PRO A 79 -17.19 -17.66 -20.62
N ASN A 80 -17.49 -16.43 -21.04
CA ASN A 80 -16.83 -15.76 -22.17
C ASN A 80 -15.94 -14.58 -21.75
N PHE A 81 -15.66 -14.40 -20.46
CA PHE A 81 -14.84 -13.28 -19.99
C PHE A 81 -13.37 -13.69 -19.89
N SER A 82 -12.52 -13.12 -20.74
CA SER A 82 -11.08 -13.32 -20.68
C SER A 82 -10.45 -12.54 -19.51
N PRO A 83 -9.69 -13.19 -18.61
CA PRO A 83 -8.97 -12.49 -17.55
C PRO A 83 -7.99 -11.46 -18.10
N MET A 84 -7.91 -10.31 -17.43
CA MET A 84 -6.89 -9.30 -17.72
C MET A 84 -5.69 -9.50 -16.82
N ASN A 85 -4.51 -9.67 -17.41
CA ASN A 85 -3.30 -9.97 -16.67
C ASN A 85 -2.42 -8.73 -16.47
N GLN A 86 -1.76 -8.67 -15.32
CA GLN A 86 -0.67 -7.75 -15.02
C GLN A 86 0.46 -8.56 -14.39
N SER A 87 1.68 -8.33 -14.86
CA SER A 87 2.87 -9.06 -14.40
C SER A 87 3.91 -8.10 -13.84
N TYR A 88 4.51 -8.47 -12.71
CA TYR A 88 5.45 -7.66 -11.95
C TYR A 88 6.72 -8.46 -11.69
N ARG A 89 7.86 -7.81 -11.87
CA ARG A 89 9.16 -8.32 -11.41
C ARG A 89 9.34 -7.88 -9.97
N LEU A 90 9.50 -8.83 -9.06
CA LEU A 90 9.62 -8.56 -7.65
C LEU A 90 11.07 -8.33 -7.26
N THR A 91 11.30 -7.31 -6.45
CA THR A 91 12.57 -7.11 -5.74
C THR A 91 12.36 -7.44 -4.28
N SER A 92 12.51 -8.72 -3.92
CA SER A 92 12.31 -9.15 -2.53
C SER A 92 13.44 -8.64 -1.64
N LYS A 93 13.11 -7.96 -0.54
CA LYS A 93 14.04 -7.54 0.50
C LYS A 93 13.93 -8.46 1.70
N ARG A 94 15.04 -8.76 2.37
CA ARG A 94 14.98 -9.55 3.61
C ARG A 94 14.66 -8.63 4.78
N SER A 95 13.59 -8.91 5.51
CA SER A 95 13.16 -8.19 6.70
C SER A 95 13.90 -8.68 7.96
N ALA A 96 13.77 -7.93 9.06
CA ALA A 96 14.48 -8.19 10.32
C ALA A 96 14.10 -9.52 10.99
N ASP A 97 12.88 -9.99 10.76
CA ASP A 97 12.38 -11.32 11.17
C ASP A 97 12.90 -12.47 10.30
N GLY A 98 13.75 -12.16 9.31
CA GLY A 98 14.40 -13.14 8.44
C GLY A 98 13.59 -13.55 7.21
N LEU A 99 12.35 -13.07 7.05
CA LEU A 99 11.49 -13.30 5.89
C LEU A 99 11.87 -12.40 4.71
N TYR A 100 11.37 -12.72 3.53
CA TYR A 100 11.47 -11.93 2.31
C TYR A 100 10.17 -11.18 2.08
N THR A 101 10.24 -9.86 1.93
CA THR A 101 9.10 -8.99 1.68
C THR A 101 9.19 -8.38 0.28
N ALA A 102 8.09 -8.37 -0.45
CA ALA A 102 7.95 -7.65 -1.71
C ALA A 102 6.61 -6.89 -1.71
N GLU A 103 6.59 -5.74 -2.35
CA GLU A 103 5.40 -4.89 -2.41
C GLU A 103 5.16 -4.47 -3.86
N VAL A 104 3.89 -4.41 -4.24
CA VAL A 104 3.45 -4.09 -5.59
C VAL A 104 2.23 -3.19 -5.51
N ASP A 105 2.24 -2.14 -6.31
CA ASP A 105 1.12 -1.23 -6.49
C ASP A 105 0.21 -1.76 -7.62
N PHE A 106 -0.87 -2.44 -7.23
CA PHE A 106 -1.82 -3.02 -8.15
C PHE A 106 -2.88 -2.00 -8.58
N HIS A 107 -3.03 -1.83 -9.89
CA HIS A 107 -4.01 -0.94 -10.51
C HIS A 107 -5.05 -1.79 -11.23
N PRO A 108 -6.32 -1.79 -10.78
CA PRO A 108 -7.37 -2.58 -11.41
C PRO A 108 -7.48 -2.26 -12.91
N PRO A 109 -7.45 -3.26 -13.79
CA PRO A 109 -7.45 -3.01 -15.24
C PRO A 109 -8.84 -2.61 -15.78
N PHE A 110 -9.89 -2.86 -15.00
CA PHE A 110 -11.27 -2.48 -15.27
C PHE A 110 -11.98 -2.18 -13.94
N VAL A 111 -13.18 -1.60 -14.02
CA VAL A 111 -14.14 -1.47 -12.92
C VAL A 111 -15.39 -2.29 -13.21
N THR A 112 -16.16 -2.60 -12.17
CA THR A 112 -17.54 -3.09 -12.29
C THR A 112 -18.51 -1.97 -11.90
N GLU A 113 -19.79 -2.28 -11.75
CA GLU A 113 -20.72 -1.46 -10.97
C GLU A 113 -20.15 -1.08 -9.59
N GLU A 114 -20.65 0.01 -9.01
CA GLU A 114 -20.27 0.45 -7.66
C GLU A 114 -20.46 -0.69 -6.67
N GLY A 115 -19.40 -1.03 -5.92
CA GLY A 115 -19.45 -2.19 -5.02
C GLY A 115 -19.27 -3.57 -5.64
N GLY A 116 -19.21 -3.66 -6.97
CA GLY A 116 -19.18 -4.94 -7.65
C GLY A 116 -17.93 -5.75 -7.33
N ALA A 117 -18.10 -7.06 -7.26
CA ALA A 117 -17.05 -8.00 -6.91
C ALA A 117 -16.10 -8.27 -8.09
N ILE A 118 -14.83 -8.55 -7.81
CA ILE A 118 -13.81 -8.96 -8.77
C ILE A 118 -13.01 -10.13 -8.18
N ASN A 119 -12.62 -11.06 -9.03
CA ASN A 119 -11.74 -12.17 -8.68
C ASN A 119 -10.32 -11.86 -9.15
N LEU A 120 -9.35 -12.08 -8.28
CA LEU A 120 -7.94 -11.91 -8.55
C LEU A 120 -7.25 -13.27 -8.40
N ASN A 121 -6.81 -13.87 -9.50
CA ASN A 121 -5.96 -15.05 -9.43
C ASN A 121 -4.49 -14.60 -9.42
N ILE A 122 -3.91 -14.66 -8.23
CA ILE A 122 -2.56 -14.19 -7.92
C ILE A 122 -1.60 -15.36 -8.01
N THR A 123 -0.74 -15.33 -9.01
CA THR A 123 0.29 -16.32 -9.26
C THR A 123 1.66 -15.75 -8.93
N TYR A 124 2.44 -16.45 -8.12
CA TYR A 124 3.78 -16.01 -7.73
C TYR A 124 4.82 -17.12 -7.88
N GLU A 125 6.06 -16.71 -8.09
CA GLU A 125 7.21 -17.60 -8.19
C GLU A 125 8.23 -17.31 -7.09
N TYR A 126 8.76 -18.38 -6.50
CA TYR A 126 9.77 -18.29 -5.45
C TYR A 126 10.88 -19.34 -5.61
N CYS A 127 12.05 -18.97 -5.08
CA CYS A 127 13.27 -19.75 -5.16
C CYS A 127 13.54 -20.52 -3.87
N ARG A 128 13.36 -21.85 -3.86
CA ARG A 128 13.84 -22.66 -2.75
C ARG A 128 15.37 -22.71 -2.81
N GLN A 129 16.03 -22.35 -1.72
CA GLN A 129 17.47 -22.60 -1.60
C GLN A 129 17.67 -24.12 -1.45
N ASN A 130 18.53 -24.70 -2.28
CA ASN A 130 18.85 -26.12 -2.23
C ASN A 130 19.49 -26.46 -0.87
N GLU A 131 18.76 -27.19 -0.02
CA GLU A 131 19.27 -27.73 1.25
C GLU A 131 20.38 -28.80 1.03
N GLY A 132 20.55 -29.29 -0.21
CA GLY A 132 21.51 -30.34 -0.56
C GLY A 132 23.00 -29.96 -0.46
N GLY A 133 23.34 -28.68 -0.32
CA GLY A 133 24.75 -28.23 -0.24
C GLY A 133 25.43 -28.47 1.12
N ARG A 134 24.66 -28.75 2.19
CA ARG A 134 25.24 -28.91 3.54
C ARG A 134 25.78 -30.31 3.82
N ARG A 135 25.36 -31.35 3.08
CA ARG A 135 25.88 -32.72 3.29
C ARG A 135 27.28 -32.96 2.73
N TYR A 136 27.70 -32.21 1.70
CA TYR A 136 29.02 -32.42 1.09
C TYR A 136 30.18 -31.67 1.77
N ARG A 137 29.92 -30.77 2.73
CA ARG A 137 30.99 -30.10 3.50
C ARG A 137 31.51 -30.95 4.65
N GLN A 138 30.69 -31.77 5.30
CA GLN A 138 31.15 -32.62 6.40
C GLN A 138 32.03 -33.80 5.97
N HIS A 139 32.03 -34.18 4.69
CA HIS A 139 32.80 -35.32 4.21
C HIS A 139 34.20 -34.97 3.70
N ARG A 140 34.52 -33.68 3.50
CA ARG A 140 35.81 -33.26 2.96
C ARG A 140 36.82 -32.88 4.04
N ASP A 141 36.36 -32.45 5.21
CA ASP A 141 37.24 -32.13 6.34
C ASP A 141 37.77 -33.38 7.07
N LYS A 142 37.40 -34.59 6.62
CA LYS A 142 37.81 -35.87 7.24
C LYS A 142 38.93 -36.61 6.50
N TYR A 143 39.36 -36.13 5.33
CA TYR A 143 40.43 -36.76 4.54
C TYR A 143 41.74 -35.97 4.49
N ASP A 144 41.77 -34.73 4.98
CA ASP A 144 43.00 -33.90 5.00
C ASP A 144 43.75 -33.93 6.35
N ALA A 145 43.40 -34.87 7.25
CA ALA A 145 43.98 -34.96 8.60
C ALA A 145 44.96 -36.13 8.80
N ASN A 146 45.34 -36.87 7.74
CA ASN A 146 46.14 -38.10 7.88
C ASN A 146 47.58 -38.06 7.33
N ASP A 147 48.09 -36.93 6.82
CA ASP A 147 49.45 -36.86 6.26
C ASP A 147 50.40 -35.96 7.07
N ARG A 148 50.45 -36.15 8.40
CA ARG A 148 51.53 -35.59 9.23
C ARG A 148 51.83 -36.46 10.44
N GLU A 149 52.85 -37.30 10.30
CA GLU A 149 53.74 -37.97 11.28
C GLU A 149 54.39 -39.11 10.45
N GLU A 150 55.70 -39.29 10.25
CA GLU A 150 56.90 -39.07 11.04
C GLU A 150 58.11 -38.94 10.09
N GLU A 151 59.08 -38.07 10.39
CA GLU A 151 60.50 -38.45 10.49
C GLU A 151 61.31 -37.26 11.01
N LYS A 152 61.92 -37.45 12.18
CA LYS A 152 62.93 -36.57 12.78
C LYS A 152 64.19 -37.40 13.03
N GLU A 153 65.29 -36.65 13.09
CA GLU A 153 66.67 -37.01 13.50
C GLU A 153 67.56 -37.52 12.34
N GLY A 154 68.77 -36.99 12.09
CA GLY A 154 69.75 -36.41 13.02
C GLY A 154 70.84 -35.55 12.37
N ILE A 155 71.68 -35.03 13.27
CA ILE A 155 72.70 -33.96 13.23
C ILE A 155 74.02 -34.53 12.63
N THR A 156 74.92 -33.88 11.84
CA THR A 156 75.86 -32.77 12.15
C THR A 156 76.89 -32.54 10.99
N ARG A 157 77.35 -31.28 10.80
CA ARG A 157 78.69 -30.79 10.27
C ARG A 157 79.04 -31.08 8.78
N SER A 158 79.69 -30.21 7.97
CA SER A 158 80.44 -28.96 8.16
C SER A 158 80.65 -28.20 6.82
N ALA A 159 80.66 -26.85 6.90
CA ALA A 159 81.60 -25.86 6.33
C ALA A 159 81.84 -25.67 4.80
N ARG A 160 81.90 -24.36 4.44
CA ARG A 160 82.49 -23.69 3.26
C ARG A 160 81.69 -23.79 1.95
N ASP A 161 81.65 -22.83 1.03
CA ASP A 161 82.05 -21.42 0.90
C ASP A 161 81.40 -20.95 -0.43
N HIS A 162 81.34 -19.64 -0.65
CA HIS A 162 81.12 -18.90 -1.91
C HIS A 162 79.72 -18.39 -2.30
N PRO A 163 79.59 -17.06 -2.51
CA PRO A 163 78.46 -16.42 -3.19
C PRO A 163 78.74 -16.31 -4.71
N ASP A 164 77.68 -16.16 -5.52
CA ASP A 164 77.55 -15.10 -6.52
C ASP A 164 76.30 -15.31 -7.40
N ASP A 165 75.65 -14.17 -7.66
CA ASP A 165 74.96 -13.72 -8.86
C ASP A 165 73.60 -14.30 -9.35
N ASP A 166 72.65 -13.36 -9.29
CA ASP A 166 71.83 -12.83 -10.40
C ASP A 166 70.52 -13.48 -10.88
N HIS A 167 69.59 -12.54 -11.13
CA HIS A 167 68.41 -12.56 -12.00
C HIS A 167 67.29 -13.58 -11.71
N ASP A 168 66.10 -13.12 -11.32
CA ASP A 168 65.07 -12.67 -12.29
C ASP A 168 63.69 -12.47 -11.62
N SER A 169 63.00 -11.51 -12.21
CA SER A 169 61.65 -11.00 -12.04
C SER A 169 60.55 -12.08 -12.00
N ARG A 170 59.57 -11.94 -11.08
CA ARG A 170 58.11 -11.85 -11.40
C ARG A 170 57.20 -12.19 -10.22
N ALA A 171 56.25 -11.28 -10.03
CA ALA A 171 54.83 -11.52 -9.73
C ALA A 171 54.47 -12.36 -8.49
N THR A 172 53.73 -11.75 -7.56
CA THR A 172 52.35 -12.18 -7.29
C THR A 172 51.60 -11.15 -6.45
N GLU A 173 50.93 -10.25 -7.16
CA GLU A 173 49.81 -9.45 -6.69
C GLU A 173 48.66 -10.44 -6.32
N ARG A 174 48.55 -10.80 -5.04
CA ARG A 174 47.43 -11.62 -4.53
C ARG A 174 46.16 -10.77 -4.50
N LYS A 175 45.50 -10.66 -5.66
CA LYS A 175 44.15 -10.12 -5.79
C LYS A 175 43.14 -11.06 -5.11
N ASP A 176 42.55 -10.50 -4.06
CA ASP A 176 41.37 -10.93 -3.34
C ASP A 176 40.23 -11.29 -4.31
N ARG A 177 40.13 -12.57 -4.69
CA ARG A 177 38.98 -13.13 -5.40
C ARG A 177 37.99 -13.69 -4.39
N ARG A 178 37.36 -12.82 -3.60
CA ARG A 178 36.05 -13.13 -3.01
C ARG A 178 35.01 -13.08 -4.13
N ARG A 179 34.94 -14.15 -4.92
CA ARG A 179 33.81 -14.44 -5.80
C ARG A 179 32.58 -14.52 -4.90
N HIS A 180 31.74 -13.50 -4.92
CA HIS A 180 30.34 -13.65 -4.54
C HIS A 180 29.78 -14.81 -5.35
N HIS A 181 29.58 -15.97 -4.70
CA HIS A 181 28.69 -16.99 -5.22
C HIS A 181 27.30 -16.35 -5.29
N SER A 182 26.98 -15.83 -6.47
CA SER A 182 25.60 -15.74 -6.93
C SER A 182 25.07 -17.17 -6.87
N SER A 183 24.41 -17.52 -5.77
CA SER A 183 23.69 -18.78 -5.67
C SER A 183 22.59 -18.72 -6.72
N THR A 184 22.83 -19.33 -7.86
CA THR A 184 21.82 -19.56 -8.88
C THR A 184 20.63 -20.23 -8.20
N CYS A 185 19.49 -19.55 -8.24
CA CYS A 185 18.21 -20.14 -7.86
C CYS A 185 18.05 -21.44 -8.66
N GLY A 186 17.61 -22.52 -8.00
CA GLY A 186 17.19 -23.73 -8.69
C GLY A 186 15.94 -23.46 -9.56
N GLU A 187 15.25 -24.52 -9.98
CA GLU A 187 13.98 -24.34 -10.71
C GLU A 187 12.97 -23.56 -9.84
N PRO A 188 12.46 -22.41 -10.33
CA PRO A 188 11.52 -21.60 -9.56
C PRO A 188 10.21 -22.36 -9.38
N LYS A 189 9.70 -22.36 -8.15
CA LYS A 189 8.39 -22.94 -7.85
C LYS A 189 7.31 -21.90 -8.07
N ARG A 190 6.25 -22.30 -8.75
CA ARG A 190 5.08 -21.47 -9.04
C ARG A 190 3.87 -21.92 -8.22
N LYS A 191 3.14 -20.97 -7.66
CA LYS A 191 1.86 -21.18 -6.96
C LYS A 191 0.86 -20.11 -7.36
N SER A 192 -0.43 -20.43 -7.23
CA SER A 192 -1.54 -19.53 -7.56
C SER A 192 -2.57 -19.53 -6.44
N GLN A 193 -3.17 -18.38 -6.15
CA GLN A 193 -4.22 -18.20 -5.15
C GLN A 193 -5.30 -17.27 -5.70
N VAL A 194 -6.56 -17.64 -5.50
CA VAL A 194 -7.70 -16.77 -5.85
C VAL A 194 -8.06 -15.92 -4.64
N ILE A 195 -8.15 -14.62 -4.84
CA ILE A 195 -8.62 -13.64 -3.87
C ILE A 195 -9.88 -12.99 -4.41
N TYR A 196 -10.88 -12.88 -3.55
CA TYR A 196 -12.13 -12.18 -3.83
C TYR A 196 -12.02 -10.77 -3.26
N ALA A 197 -12.24 -9.78 -4.11
CA ALA A 197 -12.25 -8.37 -3.74
C ALA A 197 -13.51 -7.71 -4.31
N SER A 198 -13.80 -6.48 -3.90
CA SER A 198 -14.87 -5.65 -4.46
C SER A 198 -14.39 -4.23 -4.65
N PHE A 199 -14.99 -3.49 -5.56
CA PHE A 199 -14.72 -2.05 -5.63
C PHE A 199 -15.39 -1.30 -4.48
N VAL A 200 -14.82 -0.18 -4.09
CA VAL A 200 -15.46 0.72 -3.12
C VAL A 200 -16.77 1.26 -3.69
N TRP A 201 -17.79 1.41 -2.83
CA TRP A 201 -18.93 2.27 -3.11
C TRP A 201 -18.45 3.71 -2.90
N LYS A 202 -18.55 4.57 -3.91
CA LYS A 202 -18.19 6.01 -3.90
C LYS A 202 -17.39 6.47 -2.66
N PHE A 203 -16.07 6.45 -2.75
CA PHE A 203 -15.24 6.84 -1.62
C PHE A 203 -15.03 8.36 -1.57
N ILE A 204 -15.80 9.02 -0.71
CA ILE A 204 -15.73 10.46 -0.46
C ILE A 204 -15.66 10.70 1.05
N VAL A 205 -14.75 11.57 1.46
CA VAL A 205 -14.67 12.11 2.82
C VAL A 205 -15.15 13.55 2.79
N ILE A 206 -16.20 13.86 3.54
CA ILE A 206 -16.71 15.22 3.69
C ILE A 206 -16.20 15.79 5.01
N LEU A 207 -15.54 16.94 4.94
CA LEU A 207 -15.10 17.73 6.08
C LEU A 207 -15.88 19.04 6.10
N GLY A 208 -16.46 19.38 7.25
CA GLY A 208 -17.16 20.64 7.48
C GLY A 208 -16.49 21.44 8.60
N GLU A 209 -16.39 22.74 8.41
CA GLU A 209 -15.86 23.66 9.41
C GLU A 209 -16.70 24.93 9.45
N SER A 210 -17.03 25.40 10.65
CA SER A 210 -17.62 26.71 10.89
C SER A 210 -16.60 27.63 11.55
N ASP A 211 -16.76 28.96 11.41
CA ASP A 211 -15.86 29.94 12.00
C ASP A 211 -15.89 29.93 13.55
N LYS A 212 -17.02 29.54 14.13
CA LYS A 212 -17.21 29.39 15.58
C LYS A 212 -18.10 28.17 15.88
N PRO A 213 -17.97 27.57 17.07
CA PRO A 213 -18.87 26.51 17.51
C PRO A 213 -20.18 27.02 18.13
N ILE A 214 -20.26 28.30 18.51
CA ILE A 214 -21.39 28.92 19.21
C ILE A 214 -21.66 30.30 18.61
N TYR A 215 -22.94 30.62 18.37
CA TYR A 215 -23.39 31.88 17.78
C TYR A 215 -24.45 32.54 18.64
N ARG A 216 -24.52 33.88 18.59
CA ARG A 216 -25.62 34.66 19.18
C ARG A 216 -26.71 34.91 18.13
N PRO A 217 -27.98 35.11 18.54
CA PRO A 217 -29.03 35.56 17.63
C PRO A 217 -28.62 36.84 16.89
N GLY A 218 -28.95 36.92 15.60
CA GLY A 218 -28.54 38.02 14.71
C GLY A 218 -27.12 37.92 14.15
N GLU A 219 -26.29 36.97 14.59
CA GLU A 219 -24.96 36.76 14.00
C GLU A 219 -25.04 36.01 12.65
N THR A 220 -24.00 36.16 11.83
CA THR A 220 -23.85 35.39 10.59
C THR A 220 -22.92 34.20 10.82
N ILE A 221 -23.44 32.99 10.56
CA ILE A 221 -22.65 31.76 10.52
C ILE A 221 -21.84 31.76 9.22
N ARG A 222 -20.52 31.59 9.33
CA ARG A 222 -19.64 31.36 8.18
C ARG A 222 -19.11 29.94 8.25
N PHE A 223 -19.20 29.21 7.16
CA PHE A 223 -18.81 27.80 7.15
C PHE A 223 -18.34 27.37 5.77
N ARG A 224 -17.63 26.25 5.77
CA ARG A 224 -17.09 25.63 4.57
C ARG A 224 -17.22 24.12 4.62
N PHE A 225 -17.43 23.53 3.45
CA PHE A 225 -17.35 22.10 3.24
C PHE A 225 -16.29 21.76 2.21
N ILE A 226 -15.59 20.66 2.44
CA ILE A 226 -14.60 20.08 1.54
C ILE A 226 -14.97 18.62 1.34
N ALA A 227 -15.20 18.22 0.09
CA ALA A 227 -15.36 16.83 -0.27
C ALA A 227 -14.03 16.35 -0.89
N LEU A 228 -13.52 15.23 -0.37
CA LEU A 228 -12.23 14.66 -0.75
C LEU A 228 -12.43 13.25 -1.30
N ASN A 229 -11.94 12.97 -2.50
CA ASN A 229 -11.92 11.62 -3.06
C ASN A 229 -10.60 10.89 -2.72
N SER A 230 -10.50 9.61 -3.12
CA SER A 230 -9.30 8.77 -2.94
C SER A 230 -8.02 9.42 -3.45
N ARG A 231 -8.07 10.17 -4.56
CA ARG A 231 -6.91 10.85 -5.17
C ARG A 231 -6.37 11.97 -4.29
N GLN A 232 -7.25 12.70 -3.61
CA GLN A 232 -6.86 13.82 -2.76
C GLN A 232 -6.35 13.36 -1.39
N LEU A 233 -6.70 12.14 -0.97
CA LEU A 233 -6.24 11.58 0.31
C LEU A 233 -4.92 10.81 0.19
N GLN A 234 -4.57 10.33 -1.01
CA GLN A 234 -3.30 9.63 -1.22
C GLN A 234 -2.22 10.57 -1.76
N PRO A 235 -1.10 10.77 -1.04
CA PRO A 235 0.03 11.53 -1.54
C PRO A 235 0.79 10.68 -2.56
N THR A 236 0.51 10.86 -3.84
CA THR A 236 1.19 10.17 -4.94
C THR A 236 1.75 11.17 -5.94
N THR A 237 2.99 10.92 -6.39
CA THR A 237 3.63 11.65 -7.50
C THR A 237 3.23 11.10 -8.87
N GLU A 238 2.60 9.93 -8.91
CA GLU A 238 2.18 9.28 -10.15
C GLU A 238 0.86 9.88 -10.64
N LYS A 239 0.74 9.99 -11.98
CA LYS A 239 -0.51 10.41 -12.61
C LYS A 239 -1.55 9.30 -12.49
N LEU A 240 -2.40 9.43 -11.49
CA LEU A 240 -3.58 8.58 -11.28
C LEU A 240 -4.53 8.62 -12.48
N ARG A 241 -5.02 7.45 -12.91
CA ARG A 241 -5.95 7.32 -14.05
C ARG A 241 -7.10 6.40 -13.68
N TRP A 242 -8.32 6.81 -14.04
CA TRP A 242 -9.46 5.91 -13.96
C TRP A 242 -9.31 4.76 -14.96
N PRO A 243 -9.71 3.51 -14.63
CA PRO A 243 -9.64 2.40 -15.56
C PRO A 243 -10.40 2.69 -16.86
N LYS A 244 -9.92 2.09 -17.97
CA LYS A 244 -10.50 2.34 -19.30
C LYS A 244 -11.79 1.58 -19.56
N PHE A 245 -11.99 0.49 -18.82
CA PHE A 245 -13.07 -0.44 -19.09
C PHE A 245 -13.99 -0.59 -17.88
N LEU A 246 -15.28 -0.63 -18.16
CA LEU A 246 -16.34 -1.06 -17.26
C LEU A 246 -16.75 -2.47 -17.68
N VAL A 247 -16.93 -3.36 -16.72
CA VAL A 247 -17.58 -4.64 -16.95
C VAL A 247 -19.07 -4.46 -16.74
N ASP A 248 -19.83 -4.47 -17.84
CA ASP A 248 -21.28 -4.49 -17.82
C ASP A 248 -21.77 -5.91 -17.48
N ARG A 249 -22.40 -6.04 -16.31
CA ARG A 249 -22.95 -7.29 -15.78
C ARG A 249 -24.47 -7.37 -15.82
N ARG A 250 -25.15 -6.56 -16.64
CA ARG A 250 -26.62 -6.69 -16.83
C ARG A 250 -27.04 -8.11 -17.20
N ASP A 251 -26.21 -8.80 -17.99
CA ASP A 251 -26.28 -10.25 -18.17
C ASP A 251 -25.15 -10.90 -17.36
N TYR A 252 -25.49 -11.45 -16.19
CA TYR A 252 -24.53 -12.11 -15.30
C TYR A 252 -23.81 -13.28 -15.99
N MET A 253 -24.46 -13.95 -16.94
CA MET A 253 -23.87 -15.08 -17.66
C MET A 253 -23.02 -14.63 -18.84
N ASN A 254 -23.13 -13.39 -19.29
CA ASN A 254 -22.34 -12.85 -20.40
C ASN A 254 -21.87 -11.43 -20.08
N PRO A 255 -20.98 -11.27 -19.08
CA PRO A 255 -20.45 -9.96 -18.76
C PRO A 255 -19.67 -9.39 -19.95
N LYS A 256 -19.87 -8.11 -20.25
CA LYS A 256 -19.25 -7.44 -21.40
C LYS A 256 -18.26 -6.40 -20.93
N LEU A 257 -17.10 -6.39 -21.56
CA LEU A 257 -16.14 -5.32 -21.38
C LEU A 257 -16.56 -4.14 -22.27
N VAL A 258 -16.86 -3.01 -21.64
CA VAL A 258 -17.30 -1.77 -22.30
C VAL A 258 -16.24 -0.71 -22.06
N GLU A 259 -15.77 -0.07 -23.12
CA GLU A 259 -14.86 1.06 -22.98
C GLU A 259 -15.62 2.29 -22.43
N ILE A 260 -15.06 2.89 -21.39
CA ILE A 260 -15.59 4.09 -20.76
C ILE A 260 -15.08 5.30 -21.55
N SER A 261 -15.98 6.23 -21.89
CA SER A 261 -15.59 7.45 -22.61
C SER A 261 -14.57 8.27 -21.82
N GLU A 262 -13.70 8.99 -22.53
CA GLU A 262 -12.73 9.88 -21.90
C GLU A 262 -13.40 10.99 -21.08
N GLU A 263 -14.58 11.45 -21.50
CA GLU A 263 -15.38 12.44 -20.76
C GLU A 263 -15.82 11.89 -19.40
N GLU A 264 -16.34 10.66 -19.35
CA GLU A 264 -16.75 10.04 -18.10
C GLU A 264 -15.55 9.78 -17.18
N ARG A 265 -14.43 9.31 -17.75
CA ARG A 265 -13.18 9.14 -17.00
C ARG A 265 -12.67 10.46 -16.43
N ARG A 266 -12.77 11.57 -17.19
CA ARG A 266 -12.42 12.92 -16.70
C ARG A 266 -13.32 13.38 -15.58
N ARG A 267 -14.62 13.03 -15.57
CA ARG A 267 -15.51 13.36 -14.44
C ARG A 267 -15.02 12.76 -13.12
N HIS A 268 -14.50 11.54 -13.15
CA HIS A 268 -13.91 10.91 -11.97
C HIS A 268 -12.58 11.54 -11.52
N GLU A 269 -11.92 12.32 -12.38
CA GLU A 269 -10.70 13.07 -12.03
C GLU A 269 -11.01 14.44 -11.41
N MET A 270 -12.23 14.95 -11.62
CA MET A 270 -12.65 16.25 -11.07
C MET A 270 -12.97 16.14 -9.57
N PRO A 271 -12.83 17.24 -8.81
CA PRO A 271 -13.29 17.28 -7.43
C PRO A 271 -14.81 17.00 -7.36
N PRO A 272 -15.27 16.27 -6.34
CA PRO A 272 -16.69 16.01 -6.15
C PRO A 272 -17.50 17.30 -5.96
N GLU A 273 -18.75 17.28 -6.41
CA GLU A 273 -19.72 18.36 -6.23
C GLU A 273 -20.74 17.95 -5.16
N PHE A 274 -21.27 18.90 -4.40
CA PHE A 274 -22.28 18.60 -3.40
C PHE A 274 -23.67 18.62 -4.03
N ASP A 275 -24.41 17.51 -3.96
CA ASP A 275 -25.82 17.44 -4.36
C ASP A 275 -26.65 18.47 -3.60
N VAL A 276 -26.47 18.54 -2.28
CA VAL A 276 -27.18 19.47 -1.41
C VAL A 276 -26.36 19.82 -0.16
N ILE A 277 -26.37 21.10 0.19
CA ILE A 277 -25.91 21.62 1.48
C ILE A 277 -27.09 22.34 2.12
N TYR A 278 -27.38 22.10 3.39
CA TYR A 278 -28.51 22.73 4.06
C TYR A 278 -28.28 22.92 5.57
N ILE A 279 -29.12 23.75 6.17
CA ILE A 279 -29.07 24.08 7.60
C ILE A 279 -30.37 23.62 8.27
N GLU A 280 -30.22 22.85 9.35
CA GLU A 280 -31.32 22.44 10.23
C GLU A 280 -31.34 23.30 11.49
N ASP A 281 -32.54 23.76 11.86
CA ASP A 281 -32.80 24.38 13.16
C ASP A 281 -32.86 23.32 14.29
N PRO A 282 -32.93 23.74 15.57
CA PRO A 282 -33.03 22.81 16.70
C PRO A 282 -34.29 21.94 16.70
N SER A 283 -35.31 22.29 15.91
CA SER A 283 -36.54 21.51 15.75
C SER A 283 -36.46 20.50 14.60
N GLY A 284 -35.34 20.47 13.86
CA GLY A 284 -35.12 19.60 12.71
C GLY A 284 -35.68 20.15 11.38
N ASN A 285 -36.11 21.41 11.34
CA ASN A 285 -36.59 22.03 10.10
C ASN A 285 -35.43 22.52 9.26
N ARG A 286 -35.50 22.29 7.94
CA ARG A 286 -34.56 22.88 6.98
C ARG A 286 -34.89 24.34 6.74
N VAL A 287 -34.04 25.25 7.21
CA VAL A 287 -34.28 26.71 7.09
C VAL A 287 -33.59 27.33 5.87
N LYS A 288 -32.55 26.66 5.34
CA LYS A 288 -31.78 27.11 4.18
C LYS A 288 -31.19 25.93 3.45
N GLU A 289 -31.18 26.01 2.12
CA GLU A 289 -30.65 24.97 1.24
C GLU A 289 -29.92 25.58 0.04
N TRP A 290 -28.85 24.91 -0.39
CA TRP A 290 -28.11 25.11 -1.62
C TRP A 290 -28.03 23.77 -2.35
N LYS A 291 -28.28 23.74 -3.66
CA LYS A 291 -28.26 22.52 -4.49
C LYS A 291 -27.17 22.58 -5.54
N ASN A 292 -26.64 21.43 -5.94
CA ASN A 292 -25.61 21.27 -6.98
C ASN A 292 -24.45 22.26 -6.74
N VAL A 293 -23.88 22.24 -5.54
CA VAL A 293 -22.90 23.22 -5.08
C VAL A 293 -21.50 22.75 -5.48
N PRO A 294 -20.80 23.48 -6.38
CA PRO A 294 -19.42 23.16 -6.70
C PRO A 294 -18.54 23.32 -5.46
N GLN A 295 -17.46 22.54 -5.35
CA GLN A 295 -16.55 22.60 -4.21
C GLN A 295 -16.00 24.01 -3.96
N MET A 296 -15.73 24.79 -5.02
CA MET A 296 -15.28 26.19 -4.90
C MET A 296 -16.29 27.09 -4.18
N THR A 297 -17.59 26.87 -4.39
CA THR A 297 -18.66 27.59 -3.70
C THR A 297 -18.82 27.10 -2.27
N ALA A 298 -18.69 25.79 -2.05
CA ALA A 298 -18.78 25.18 -0.72
C ALA A 298 -17.67 25.64 0.24
N PHE A 299 -16.55 26.18 -0.26
CA PHE A 299 -15.47 26.72 0.58
C PHE A 299 -15.81 28.00 1.34
N ASN A 300 -16.88 28.71 0.97
CA ASN A 300 -17.20 30.01 1.58
C ASN A 300 -18.72 30.25 1.56
N LEU A 301 -19.44 29.52 2.41
CA LEU A 301 -20.86 29.70 2.62
C LEU A 301 -21.12 30.57 3.85
N SER A 302 -22.23 31.30 3.82
CA SER A 302 -22.67 32.10 4.95
C SER A 302 -24.19 32.10 5.09
N PHE A 303 -24.65 32.22 6.34
CA PHE A 303 -26.06 32.26 6.68
C PHE A 303 -26.30 33.20 7.87
N PRO A 304 -27.11 34.27 7.70
CA PRO A 304 -27.47 35.15 8.81
C PRO A 304 -28.53 34.47 9.70
N LEU A 305 -28.25 34.34 11.00
CA LEU A 305 -29.24 33.93 12.00
C LEU A 305 -30.23 35.06 12.23
N LEU A 306 -31.50 34.70 12.37
CA LEU A 306 -32.52 35.67 12.74
C LEU A 306 -32.30 36.17 14.18
N PRO A 307 -32.68 37.42 14.53
CA PRO A 307 -32.59 37.93 15.89
C PRO A 307 -33.43 37.15 16.91
N ASP A 308 -34.48 36.48 16.45
CA ASP A 308 -35.38 35.61 17.21
C ASP A 308 -35.11 34.11 16.97
N ALA A 309 -33.92 33.76 16.46
CA ALA A 309 -33.52 32.38 16.23
C ALA A 309 -33.62 31.55 17.52
N SER A 310 -34.17 30.34 17.40
CA SER A 310 -34.31 29.42 18.52
C SER A 310 -32.95 28.98 19.05
N GLU A 311 -32.83 28.99 20.38
CA GLU A 311 -31.66 28.45 21.08
C GLU A 311 -31.62 26.93 20.94
N GLY A 312 -30.41 26.38 20.79
CA GLY A 312 -30.21 24.94 20.69
C GLY A 312 -29.12 24.55 19.71
N VAL A 313 -29.13 23.27 19.32
CA VAL A 313 -28.15 22.71 18.38
C VAL A 313 -28.65 22.87 16.96
N TRP A 314 -27.99 23.75 16.20
CA TRP A 314 -28.16 23.88 14.77
C TRP A 314 -27.21 22.92 14.03
N ARG A 315 -27.64 22.37 12.90
CA ARG A 315 -26.82 21.43 12.12
C ARG A 315 -26.54 21.96 10.72
N LEU A 316 -25.29 21.85 10.31
CA LEU A 316 -24.86 22.05 8.93
C LEU A 316 -24.72 20.66 8.30
N VAL A 317 -25.45 20.41 7.22
CA VAL A 317 -25.49 19.09 6.57
C VAL A 317 -25.10 19.23 5.11
N ALA A 318 -24.27 18.31 4.62
CA ALA A 318 -23.80 18.27 3.24
C ALA A 318 -23.85 16.83 2.70
N ASN A 319 -24.33 16.68 1.47
CA ASN A 319 -24.37 15.41 0.73
C ASN A 319 -23.72 15.57 -0.64
N VAL A 320 -23.13 14.49 -1.16
CA VAL A 320 -22.34 14.39 -2.40
C VAL A 320 -22.79 13.16 -3.19
#